data_AF-G0RNR8-F1
#
_entry.id   AF-G0RNR8-F1
#
_cell.length_a   1.000
_cell.length_b   1.000
_cell.length_c   1.000
_cell.angle_alpha   90.00
_cell.angle_beta   90.00
_cell.angle_gamma   90.00
#
_symmetry.space_group_name_H-M   'P 1'
#
loop_
_entity.id
_entity.type
_entity.pdbx_description
1 polymer ?
#
loop_
_entity_poly.entity_id
_entity_poly.type
_entity_poly.pdbx_seq_one_letter_code
_entity_poly.pdbx_strand_id
1 'polypeptide(L)'
;MLEAAPGDHIAIIHLENGHTTLPQNQPKKPLNRGTVFLYGTSQPKEEERLFDVHLVWNKQGTGGDGRGRLLATRNYDDGQCYQPNSGAISMERATKLASQGASHDIELGCQSTLQLPTDLKPGSIYTIYWYWDWPDLNADSIDFQATTNGLYPWAGTFMRGEKDPHGFTMAAIAKNESYASTIDIKITARGDHAAGMGSYVDDQNIYTKALKSQMDSNFEVAIDVNGAKDGPGAPPAAPILPISSVAPIQPPLGAPPIST
;
A
#
# COMPACT_ATOMS: atom_id res chain seq x y z
N MET A 1 -3.09 -6.78 -18.19
CA MET A 1 -2.23 -6.20 -17.13
C MET A 1 -2.65 -4.76 -16.96
N LEU A 2 -2.70 -4.26 -15.71
CA LEU A 2 -3.00 -2.85 -15.44
C LEU A 2 -1.87 -1.97 -15.99
N GLU A 3 -2.23 -0.80 -16.53
CA GLU A 3 -1.29 0.24 -16.93
C GLU A 3 -1.54 1.48 -16.05
N ALA A 4 -0.48 2.10 -15.57
CA ALA A 4 -0.54 3.31 -14.75
C ALA A 4 0.71 4.18 -14.93
N ALA A 5 0.59 5.49 -14.74
CA ALA A 5 1.72 6.40 -14.73
C ALA A 5 2.28 6.61 -13.30
N PRO A 6 3.52 7.13 -13.18
CA PRO A 6 4.07 7.52 -11.88
C PRO A 6 3.17 8.54 -11.17
N GLY A 7 2.84 8.28 -9.91
CA GLY A 7 1.95 9.13 -9.11
C GLY A 7 0.45 8.89 -9.30
N ASP A 8 0.03 7.97 -10.16
CA ASP A 8 -1.39 7.62 -10.31
C ASP A 8 -1.90 6.88 -9.07
N HIS A 9 -3.18 7.08 -8.76
CA HIS A 9 -3.90 6.25 -7.80
C HIS A 9 -4.42 5.00 -8.51
N ILE A 10 -4.19 3.85 -7.89
CA ILE A 10 -4.71 2.57 -8.33
C ILE A 10 -5.56 1.95 -7.21
N ALA A 11 -6.47 1.06 -7.58
CA ALA A 11 -7.25 0.26 -6.64
C ALA A 11 -6.92 -1.22 -6.85
N ILE A 12 -6.56 -1.91 -5.76
CA ILE A 12 -6.45 -3.36 -5.71
C ILE A 12 -7.75 -3.88 -5.12
N ILE A 13 -8.43 -4.77 -5.84
CA ILE A 13 -9.72 -5.34 -5.43
C ILE A 13 -9.50 -6.79 -5.00
N HIS A 14 -10.01 -7.16 -3.83
CA HIS A 14 -9.98 -8.51 -3.28
C HIS A 14 -11.37 -8.93 -2.79
N LEU A 15 -11.70 -10.21 -2.97
CA LEU A 15 -12.98 -10.78 -2.54
C LEU A 15 -12.92 -11.12 -1.06
N GLU A 16 -14.01 -10.86 -0.35
CA GLU A 16 -14.04 -10.89 1.11
C GLU A 16 -14.38 -12.28 1.66
N ASN A 17 -15.13 -13.09 0.91
CA ASN A 17 -15.41 -14.50 1.24
C ASN A 17 -15.93 -14.74 2.68
N GLY A 18 -16.74 -13.82 3.20
CA GLY A 18 -17.29 -13.84 4.56
C GLY A 18 -16.35 -13.36 5.66
N HIS A 19 -15.10 -12.97 5.34
CA HIS A 19 -14.14 -12.45 6.32
C HIS A 19 -14.53 -11.09 6.89
N THR A 20 -15.36 -10.32 6.20
CA THR A 20 -15.79 -8.97 6.59
C THR A 20 -17.27 -8.91 6.96
N THR A 21 -18.13 -9.63 6.23
CA THR A 21 -19.59 -9.58 6.44
C THR A 21 -20.12 -10.64 7.39
N LEU A 22 -19.32 -11.67 7.70
CA LEU A 22 -19.65 -12.71 8.69
C LEU A 22 -18.58 -12.82 9.80
N PRO A 23 -18.15 -11.69 10.43
CA PRO A 23 -17.04 -11.66 11.37
C PRO A 23 -17.30 -12.52 12.61
N GLN A 24 -18.57 -12.73 12.98
CA GLN A 24 -18.98 -13.58 14.10
C GLN A 24 -18.56 -15.05 13.94
N ASN A 25 -18.34 -15.51 12.72
CA ASN A 25 -17.87 -16.87 12.46
C ASN A 25 -16.40 -17.07 12.85
N GLN A 26 -15.68 -15.97 13.10
CA GLN A 26 -14.23 -15.95 13.32
C GLN A 26 -13.88 -15.00 14.49
N PRO A 27 -14.33 -15.33 15.72
CA PRO A 27 -14.28 -14.42 16.87
C PRO A 27 -12.87 -14.14 17.39
N LYS A 28 -11.87 -14.92 16.97
CA LYS A 28 -10.46 -14.74 17.38
C LYS A 28 -9.66 -13.86 16.43
N LYS A 29 -10.24 -13.46 15.30
CA LYS A 29 -9.55 -12.61 14.32
C LYS A 29 -9.50 -11.16 14.80
N PRO A 30 -8.46 -10.39 14.42
CA PRO A 30 -8.39 -8.96 14.69
C PRO A 30 -9.69 -8.23 14.32
N LEU A 31 -10.09 -7.26 15.13
CA LEU A 31 -11.34 -6.50 14.93
C LEU A 31 -11.33 -5.68 13.64
N ASN A 32 -10.15 -5.24 13.17
CA ASN A 32 -9.99 -4.60 11.86
C ASN A 32 -10.06 -5.58 10.66
N ARG A 33 -10.32 -6.87 10.94
CA ARG A 33 -10.38 -7.97 9.97
C ARG A 33 -9.05 -8.30 9.29
N GLY A 34 -7.95 -7.87 9.88
CA GLY A 34 -6.61 -8.09 9.37
C GLY A 34 -6.07 -6.90 8.59
N THR A 35 -4.76 -6.83 8.50
CA THR A 35 -4.02 -5.68 7.98
C THR A 35 -3.39 -6.10 6.67
N VAL A 36 -3.70 -5.35 5.61
CA VAL A 36 -3.08 -5.49 4.30
C VAL A 36 -1.86 -4.59 4.23
N PHE A 37 -0.76 -5.16 3.77
CA PHE A 37 0.50 -4.49 3.50
C PHE A 37 0.77 -4.56 2.00
N LEU A 38 1.02 -3.40 1.41
CA LEU A 38 1.38 -3.30 0.00
C LEU A 38 2.83 -2.87 -0.09
N TYR A 39 3.67 -3.77 -0.54
CA TYR A 39 5.08 -3.49 -0.82
C TYR A 39 5.29 -3.36 -2.32
N GLY A 40 6.26 -2.57 -2.76
CA GLY A 40 6.54 -2.44 -4.18
C GLY A 40 8.01 -2.36 -4.54
N THR A 41 8.35 -2.93 -5.69
CA THR A 41 9.70 -2.96 -6.23
C THR A 41 9.71 -2.96 -7.76
N SER A 42 10.76 -2.38 -8.35
CA SER A 42 11.09 -2.53 -9.78
C SER A 42 12.13 -3.62 -10.03
N GLN A 43 12.51 -4.36 -8.99
CA GLN A 43 13.53 -5.42 -9.00
C GLN A 43 13.01 -6.66 -8.23
N PRO A 44 11.88 -7.24 -8.67
CA PRO A 44 11.34 -8.45 -8.03
C PRO A 44 12.31 -9.62 -8.21
N LYS A 45 12.32 -10.53 -7.23
CA LYS A 45 13.02 -11.82 -7.32
C LYS A 45 12.04 -12.92 -7.72
N GLU A 46 12.54 -13.91 -8.46
CA GLU A 46 11.76 -15.11 -8.83
C GLU A 46 11.36 -15.92 -7.58
N GLU A 47 12.27 -16.06 -6.62
CA GLU A 47 12.04 -16.74 -5.34
C GLU A 47 11.99 -15.74 -4.18
N GLU A 48 11.10 -14.74 -4.25
CA GLU A 48 10.94 -13.78 -3.15
C GLU A 48 10.34 -14.46 -1.91
N ARG A 49 10.95 -14.22 -0.75
CA ARG A 49 10.52 -14.81 0.52
C ARG A 49 9.77 -13.79 1.35
N LEU A 50 8.63 -14.22 1.92
CA LEU A 50 7.83 -13.40 2.83
C LEU A 50 8.68 -12.78 3.96
N PHE A 51 9.62 -13.53 4.51
CA PHE A 51 10.49 -13.10 5.62
C PHE A 51 11.51 -12.02 5.26
N ASP A 52 11.86 -11.89 3.98
CA ASP A 52 12.84 -10.91 3.49
C ASP A 52 12.18 -9.56 3.17
N VAL A 53 10.85 -9.53 3.06
CA VAL A 53 10.05 -8.36 2.67
C VAL A 53 9.16 -7.87 3.82
N HIS A 54 8.34 -8.78 4.36
CA HIS A 54 7.26 -8.40 5.27
C HIS A 54 7.77 -7.95 6.64
N LEU A 55 7.33 -6.76 7.03
CA LEU A 55 7.84 -6.01 8.19
C LEU A 55 9.37 -5.81 8.18
N VAL A 56 9.99 -5.86 7.00
CA VAL A 56 11.41 -5.59 6.78
C VAL A 56 11.56 -4.39 5.86
N TRP A 57 10.84 -4.36 4.73
CA TRP A 57 10.78 -3.20 3.85
C TRP A 57 9.98 -2.08 4.52
N ASN A 58 10.56 -0.88 4.54
CA ASN A 58 9.99 0.30 5.18
C ASN A 58 9.57 1.34 4.12
N LYS A 59 8.90 2.40 4.56
CA LYS A 59 8.40 3.47 3.67
C LYS A 59 9.53 4.19 2.92
N GLN A 60 10.70 4.28 3.55
CA GLN A 60 11.88 4.97 3.01
C GLN A 60 12.62 4.14 1.95
N GLY A 61 12.28 2.85 1.78
CA GLY A 61 12.96 1.95 0.84
C GLY A 61 14.39 1.58 1.25
N THR A 62 14.70 1.69 2.55
CA THR A 62 16.03 1.39 3.10
C THR A 62 16.06 0.07 3.87
N GLY A 63 14.88 -0.52 4.10
CA GLY A 63 14.73 -1.79 4.81
C GLY A 63 15.17 -2.99 3.98
N GLY A 64 15.60 -4.07 4.66
CA GLY A 64 16.05 -5.29 4.02
C GLY A 64 17.25 -5.07 3.10
N ASP A 65 17.12 -5.49 1.85
CA ASP A 65 18.13 -5.30 0.81
C ASP A 65 17.91 -4.05 -0.06
N GLY A 66 17.01 -3.15 0.35
CA GLY A 66 16.82 -1.83 -0.27
C GLY A 66 16.23 -1.85 -1.69
N ARG A 67 15.74 -3.01 -2.16
CA ARG A 67 15.16 -3.13 -3.51
C ARG A 67 13.72 -2.62 -3.61
N GLY A 68 13.05 -2.43 -2.49
CA GLY A 68 11.67 -2.00 -2.46
C GLY A 68 11.28 -1.32 -1.16
N ARG A 69 10.00 -0.95 -1.08
CA ARG A 69 9.46 -0.11 -0.02
C ARG A 69 8.03 -0.51 0.33
N LEU A 70 7.64 -0.22 1.56
CA LEU A 70 6.24 -0.27 1.98
C LEU A 70 5.50 0.91 1.35
N LEU A 71 4.53 0.63 0.49
CA LEU A 71 3.74 1.62 -0.24
C LEU A 71 2.52 2.06 0.54
N ALA A 72 1.83 1.12 1.18
CA ALA A 72 0.57 1.36 1.86
C ALA A 72 0.26 0.30 2.92
N THR A 73 -0.56 0.69 3.89
CA THR A 73 -1.19 -0.20 4.87
C THR A 73 -2.69 0.09 4.93
N ARG A 74 -3.50 -0.97 4.93
CA ARG A 74 -4.96 -0.91 4.88
C ARG A 74 -5.58 -1.91 5.84
N ASN A 75 -6.80 -1.63 6.28
CA ASN A 75 -7.65 -2.70 6.80
C ASN A 75 -8.11 -3.58 5.62
N TYR A 76 -8.20 -4.90 5.84
CA TYR A 76 -8.74 -5.80 4.82
C TYR A 76 -10.22 -5.50 4.52
N ASP A 77 -10.97 -5.18 5.58
CA ASP A 77 -12.31 -4.61 5.49
C ASP A 77 -12.22 -3.11 5.21
N ASP A 78 -12.65 -2.69 4.03
CA ASP A 78 -12.64 -1.28 3.62
C ASP A 78 -13.88 -0.49 4.13
N GLY A 79 -14.75 -1.16 4.89
CA GLY A 79 -15.96 -0.59 5.48
C GLY A 79 -17.15 -0.49 4.53
N GLN A 80 -17.00 -0.86 3.26
CA GLN A 80 -18.06 -0.77 2.25
C GLN A 80 -18.32 -2.06 1.48
N CYS A 81 -17.32 -2.94 1.35
CA CYS A 81 -17.41 -4.19 0.62
C CYS A 81 -18.37 -5.20 1.25
N TYR A 82 -18.89 -6.12 0.44
CA TYR A 82 -19.72 -7.21 0.94
C TYR A 82 -19.79 -8.37 -0.04
N GLN A 83 -19.79 -9.61 0.48
CA GLN A 83 -20.27 -10.78 -0.24
C GLN A 83 -21.77 -10.98 0.00
N PRO A 84 -22.58 -11.25 -1.03
CA PRO A 84 -24.01 -11.54 -0.88
C PRO A 84 -24.28 -12.67 0.12
N ASN A 85 -24.94 -12.37 1.23
CA ASN A 85 -25.40 -13.34 2.21
C ASN A 85 -26.56 -12.77 3.06
N SER A 86 -27.19 -13.61 3.90
CA SER A 86 -28.33 -13.18 4.74
C SER A 86 -27.95 -12.44 6.03
N GLY A 87 -26.66 -12.15 6.24
CA GLY A 87 -26.15 -11.42 7.39
C GLY A 87 -26.40 -9.91 7.30
N ALA A 88 -26.59 -9.27 8.45
CA ALA A 88 -26.96 -7.85 8.55
C ALA A 88 -25.93 -6.92 7.89
N ILE A 89 -24.63 -7.21 8.02
CA ILE A 89 -23.55 -6.35 7.48
C ILE A 89 -23.62 -6.29 5.95
N SER A 90 -23.81 -7.43 5.27
CA SER A 90 -23.93 -7.49 3.81
C SER A 90 -25.12 -6.67 3.32
N MET A 91 -26.29 -6.89 3.93
CA MET A 91 -27.53 -6.20 3.56
C MET A 91 -27.45 -4.69 3.83
N GLU A 92 -26.88 -4.27 4.97
CA GLU A 92 -26.72 -2.86 5.33
C GLU A 92 -25.79 -2.14 4.34
N ARG A 93 -24.63 -2.72 4.02
CA ARG A 93 -23.66 -2.13 3.09
C ARG A 93 -24.23 -2.00 1.68
N ALA A 94 -24.87 -3.04 1.17
CA ALA A 94 -25.55 -2.99 -0.14
C ALA A 94 -26.65 -1.91 -0.16
N THR A 95 -27.46 -1.82 0.89
CA THR A 95 -28.54 -0.82 1.01
C THR A 95 -27.97 0.60 1.05
N LYS A 96 -26.93 0.83 1.85
CA LYS A 96 -26.26 2.14 1.98
C LYS A 96 -25.69 2.63 0.66
N LEU A 97 -25.25 1.72 -0.20
CA LEU A 97 -24.62 2.03 -1.49
C LEU A 97 -25.57 1.87 -2.69
N ALA A 98 -26.84 1.53 -2.47
CA ALA A 98 -27.80 1.27 -3.54
C ALA A 98 -27.97 2.48 -4.48
N SER A 99 -27.96 3.71 -3.94
CA SER A 99 -28.03 4.93 -4.74
C SER A 99 -26.81 5.16 -5.65
N GLN A 100 -25.71 4.42 -5.41
CA GLN A 100 -24.49 4.43 -6.21
C GLN A 100 -24.43 3.24 -7.19
N GLY A 101 -25.50 2.44 -7.28
CA GLY A 101 -25.61 1.28 -8.16
C GLY A 101 -25.20 -0.06 -7.55
N ALA A 102 -24.94 -0.11 -6.23
CA ALA A 102 -24.69 -1.38 -5.56
C ALA A 102 -25.96 -2.23 -5.51
N SER A 103 -25.81 -3.54 -5.69
CA SER A 103 -26.88 -4.53 -5.60
C SER A 103 -26.44 -5.64 -4.67
N HIS A 104 -27.29 -6.02 -3.72
CA HIS A 104 -26.98 -7.09 -2.80
C HIS A 104 -26.69 -8.43 -3.50
N ASP A 105 -27.18 -8.64 -4.72
CA ASP A 105 -26.96 -9.87 -5.49
C ASP A 105 -25.58 -9.93 -6.17
N ILE A 106 -24.81 -8.83 -6.13
CA ILE A 106 -23.49 -8.72 -6.75
C ILE A 106 -22.49 -8.38 -5.66
N GLU A 107 -21.45 -9.20 -5.53
CA GLU A 107 -20.36 -8.94 -4.59
C GLU A 107 -19.66 -7.62 -4.91
N LEU A 108 -19.59 -6.74 -3.91
CA LEU A 108 -18.73 -5.57 -3.95
C LEU A 108 -17.42 -5.94 -3.27
N GLY A 109 -16.37 -6.15 -4.07
CA GLY A 109 -15.04 -6.50 -3.55
C GLY A 109 -14.46 -5.41 -2.65
N CYS A 110 -13.70 -5.82 -1.63
CA CYS A 110 -12.95 -4.91 -0.79
C CYS A 110 -11.78 -4.30 -1.56
N GLN A 111 -11.43 -3.07 -1.20
CA GLN A 111 -10.44 -2.29 -1.94
C GLN A 111 -9.28 -1.81 -1.07
N SER A 112 -8.09 -1.88 -1.64
CA SER A 112 -6.91 -1.14 -1.20
C SER A 112 -6.51 -0.16 -2.29
N THR A 113 -6.91 1.10 -2.13
CA THR A 113 -6.49 2.22 -2.97
C THR A 113 -5.15 2.74 -2.47
N LEU A 114 -4.22 3.02 -3.39
CA LEU A 114 -2.93 3.63 -3.09
C LEU A 114 -2.45 4.51 -4.24
N GLN A 115 -1.67 5.54 -3.91
CA GLN A 115 -0.89 6.29 -4.88
C GLN A 115 0.44 5.59 -5.15
N LEU A 116 0.75 5.38 -6.43
CA LEU A 116 2.05 4.86 -6.86
C LEU A 116 3.16 5.89 -6.63
N PRO A 117 4.42 5.45 -6.42
CA PRO A 117 5.54 6.38 -6.35
C PRO A 117 5.65 7.26 -7.60
N THR A 118 6.06 8.51 -7.41
CA THR A 118 6.21 9.49 -8.50
C THR A 118 7.52 9.32 -9.28
N ASP A 119 8.45 8.52 -8.75
CA ASP A 119 9.79 8.24 -9.29
C ASP A 119 9.84 6.98 -10.17
N LEU A 120 8.69 6.34 -10.44
CA LEU A 120 8.64 5.17 -11.31
C LEU A 120 9.04 5.51 -12.75
N LYS A 121 9.69 4.56 -13.43
CA LYS A 121 10.22 4.75 -14.79
C LYS A 121 9.22 4.28 -15.85
N PRO A 122 8.75 5.15 -16.77
CA PRO A 122 7.94 4.71 -17.90
C PRO A 122 8.63 3.61 -18.73
N GLY A 123 7.86 2.64 -19.18
CA GLY A 123 8.31 1.45 -19.90
C GLY A 123 8.82 0.31 -19.02
N SER A 124 8.84 0.46 -17.69
CA SER A 124 9.18 -0.64 -16.77
C SER A 124 7.95 -1.39 -16.27
N ILE A 125 8.18 -2.56 -15.67
CA ILE A 125 7.21 -3.24 -14.81
C ILE A 125 7.50 -2.86 -13.35
N TYR A 126 6.44 -2.61 -12.61
CA TYR A 126 6.48 -2.43 -11.17
C TYR A 126 5.64 -3.52 -10.51
N THR A 127 6.24 -4.28 -9.58
CA THR A 127 5.59 -5.39 -8.90
C THR A 127 5.15 -4.95 -7.52
N ILE A 128 3.89 -5.18 -7.20
CA ILE A 128 3.32 -5.01 -5.86
C ILE A 128 3.18 -6.38 -5.20
N TYR A 129 3.67 -6.50 -3.97
CA TYR A 129 3.39 -7.62 -3.09
C TYR A 129 2.24 -7.22 -2.17
N TRP A 130 1.12 -7.93 -2.31
CA TRP A 130 -0.05 -7.81 -1.45
C TRP A 130 0.05 -8.87 -0.37
N TYR A 131 0.25 -8.46 0.89
CA TYR A 131 0.26 -9.36 2.04
C TYR A 131 -0.88 -9.01 2.98
N TRP A 132 -1.61 -10.01 3.46
CA TRP A 132 -2.68 -9.85 4.43
C TRP A 132 -2.38 -10.68 5.66
N ASP A 133 -2.13 -10.00 6.78
CA ASP A 133 -1.97 -10.65 8.07
C ASP A 133 -3.33 -10.82 8.73
N TRP A 134 -3.64 -12.07 9.06
CA TRP A 134 -4.95 -12.43 9.58
C TRP A 134 -4.90 -13.60 10.58
N PRO A 135 -4.10 -13.48 11.64
CA PRO A 135 -3.91 -14.55 12.63
C PRO A 135 -5.18 -14.78 13.46
N ASP A 136 -5.28 -15.96 14.08
CA ASP A 136 -6.09 -16.06 15.30
C ASP A 136 -5.28 -15.54 16.47
N LEU A 137 -5.86 -14.64 17.24
CA LEU A 137 -5.23 -14.04 18.41
C LEU A 137 -5.67 -14.76 19.69
N ASN A 138 -4.80 -14.69 20.70
CA ASN A 138 -5.10 -15.09 22.06
C ASN A 138 -5.55 -13.87 22.88
N ALA A 139 -6.86 -13.77 23.14
CA ALA A 139 -7.45 -12.64 23.87
C ALA A 139 -6.91 -12.48 25.31
N ASP A 140 -6.33 -13.53 25.91
CA ASP A 140 -5.71 -13.44 27.24
C ASP A 140 -4.30 -12.79 27.21
N SER A 141 -3.74 -12.59 26.02
CA SER A 141 -2.36 -12.12 25.82
C SER A 141 -2.27 -10.86 24.95
N ILE A 142 -3.41 -10.24 24.61
CA ILE A 142 -3.48 -9.00 23.86
C ILE A 142 -4.71 -8.18 24.26
N ASP A 143 -4.60 -6.85 24.21
CA ASP A 143 -5.79 -5.99 24.21
C ASP A 143 -6.52 -6.18 22.88
N PHE A 144 -7.54 -7.04 22.89
CA PHE A 144 -8.29 -7.39 21.69
C PHE A 144 -9.03 -6.18 21.09
N GLN A 145 -9.44 -5.20 21.91
CA GLN A 145 -10.11 -3.99 21.41
C GLN A 145 -9.14 -3.10 20.62
N ALA A 146 -7.88 -3.03 21.05
CA ALA A 146 -6.84 -2.28 20.35
C ALA A 146 -6.56 -2.80 18.93
N THR A 147 -6.92 -4.05 18.62
CA THR A 147 -6.77 -4.63 17.27
C THR A 147 -7.64 -3.95 16.21
N THR A 148 -8.62 -3.13 16.60
CA THR A 148 -9.37 -2.23 15.70
C THR A 148 -8.44 -1.26 14.98
N ASN A 149 -7.32 -0.89 15.59
CA ASN A 149 -6.30 -0.02 14.99
C ASN A 149 -5.31 -0.79 14.10
N GLY A 150 -5.54 -2.09 13.85
CA GLY A 150 -4.66 -2.94 13.06
C GLY A 150 -3.33 -3.31 13.74
N LEU A 151 -3.22 -3.08 15.06
CA LEU A 151 -2.03 -3.37 15.86
C LEU A 151 -2.16 -4.75 16.54
N TYR A 152 -1.34 -5.69 16.09
CA TYR A 152 -1.14 -7.01 16.66
C TYR A 152 0.13 -7.61 16.03
N PRO A 153 0.77 -8.60 16.66
CA PRO A 153 2.04 -9.10 16.16
C PRO A 153 1.87 -10.04 14.97
N TRP A 154 2.92 -10.13 14.16
CA TRP A 154 3.10 -11.17 13.16
C TRP A 154 4.12 -12.21 13.63
N ALA A 155 3.84 -13.49 13.44
CA ALA A 155 4.67 -14.57 13.98
C ALA A 155 6.11 -14.53 13.45
N GLY A 156 6.30 -14.08 12.20
CA GLY A 156 7.60 -14.04 11.56
C GLY A 156 8.59 -13.11 12.25
N THR A 157 8.12 -12.05 12.93
CA THR A 157 8.95 -11.18 13.78
C THR A 157 9.68 -12.01 14.84
N PHE A 158 8.95 -12.87 15.55
CA PHE A 158 9.55 -13.72 16.59
C PHE A 158 10.38 -14.87 16.02
N MET A 159 9.97 -15.42 14.87
CA MET A 159 10.73 -16.46 14.18
C MET A 159 12.08 -15.94 13.67
N ARG A 160 12.21 -14.63 13.41
CA ARG A 160 13.49 -13.96 13.15
C ARG A 160 14.31 -13.66 14.41
N GLY A 161 13.76 -13.90 15.61
CA GLY A 161 14.38 -13.53 16.88
C GLY A 161 14.30 -12.04 17.19
N GLU A 162 13.42 -11.30 16.50
CA GLU A 162 13.21 -9.87 16.70
C GLU A 162 12.27 -9.61 17.88
N LYS A 163 12.32 -8.38 18.41
CA LYS A 163 11.34 -7.88 19.37
C LYS A 163 10.28 -7.11 18.61
N ASP A 164 9.01 -7.39 18.91
CA ASP A 164 7.92 -6.58 18.43
C ASP A 164 8.02 -5.15 18.99
N PRO A 165 7.89 -4.11 18.16
CA PRO A 165 8.08 -2.71 18.56
C PRO A 165 6.99 -2.21 19.52
N HIS A 166 5.84 -2.88 19.57
CA HIS A 166 4.73 -2.56 20.47
C HIS A 166 4.74 -3.44 21.73
N GLY A 167 5.78 -4.25 21.92
CA GLY A 167 5.98 -5.08 23.11
C GLY A 167 5.15 -6.35 23.11
N PHE A 168 4.52 -6.71 22.00
CA PHE A 168 3.82 -8.00 21.89
C PHE A 168 4.81 -9.17 21.98
N THR A 169 4.28 -10.33 22.35
CA THR A 169 5.03 -11.59 22.36
C THR A 169 4.29 -12.63 21.52
N MET A 170 4.97 -13.73 21.20
CA MET A 170 4.38 -14.86 20.47
C MET A 170 3.11 -15.42 21.15
N ALA A 171 2.94 -15.22 22.46
CA ALA A 171 1.76 -15.66 23.21
C ALA A 171 0.46 -14.99 22.75
N ALA A 172 0.53 -13.82 22.10
CA ALA A 172 -0.63 -13.14 21.53
C ALA A 172 -1.17 -13.83 20.26
N ILE A 173 -0.39 -14.72 19.63
CA ILE A 173 -0.78 -15.42 18.40
C ILE A 173 -1.18 -16.86 18.74
N ALA A 174 -2.46 -17.18 18.59
CA ALA A 174 -2.97 -18.54 18.77
C ALA A 174 -2.76 -19.41 17.52
N LYS A 175 -2.92 -18.82 16.34
CA LYS A 175 -2.65 -19.45 15.04
C LYS A 175 -2.11 -18.40 14.09
N ASN A 176 -0.93 -18.64 13.52
CA ASN A 176 -0.39 -17.77 12.48
C ASN A 176 -1.11 -18.05 11.15
N GLU A 177 -1.55 -17.00 10.49
CA GLU A 177 -2.25 -17.07 9.21
C GLU A 177 -2.01 -15.75 8.46
N SER A 178 -1.40 -15.87 7.28
CA SER A 178 -1.13 -14.76 6.38
C SER A 178 -1.37 -15.22 4.94
N TYR A 179 -1.80 -14.31 4.09
CA TYR A 179 -1.99 -14.53 2.66
C TYR A 179 -1.09 -13.61 1.87
N ALA A 180 -0.71 -14.04 0.67
CA ALA A 180 0.17 -13.28 -0.20
C ALA A 180 -0.25 -13.43 -1.66
N SER A 181 -0.09 -12.35 -2.42
CA SER A 181 -0.23 -12.32 -3.87
C SER A 181 0.73 -11.29 -4.46
N THR A 182 1.02 -11.41 -5.75
CA THR A 182 1.90 -10.51 -6.48
C THR A 182 1.17 -9.93 -7.69
N ILE A 183 1.32 -8.64 -7.93
CA ILE A 183 0.62 -7.91 -8.99
C ILE A 183 1.64 -7.12 -9.80
N ASP A 184 1.71 -7.37 -11.10
CA ASP A 184 2.54 -6.57 -12.01
C ASP A 184 1.74 -5.45 -12.65
N ILE A 185 2.35 -4.27 -12.68
CA ILE A 185 1.81 -3.05 -13.29
C ILE A 185 2.80 -2.59 -14.34
N LYS A 186 2.31 -2.33 -15.55
CA LYS A 186 3.12 -1.67 -16.57
C LYS A 186 3.08 -0.16 -16.36
N ILE A 187 4.26 0.43 -16.21
CA ILE A 187 4.39 1.87 -16.01
C ILE A 187 4.44 2.56 -17.38
N THR A 188 3.53 3.49 -17.61
CA THR A 188 3.37 4.25 -18.86
C THR A 188 3.79 5.70 -18.68
N ALA A 189 3.80 6.47 -19.77
CA ALA A 189 3.99 7.92 -19.67
C ALA A 189 2.70 8.58 -19.17
N ARG A 190 2.83 9.68 -18.43
CA ARG A 190 1.70 10.39 -17.82
C ARG A 190 0.64 10.89 -18.81
N GLY A 191 0.98 11.02 -20.09
CA GLY A 191 0.06 11.43 -21.15
C GLY A 191 -0.86 10.32 -21.67
N ASP A 192 -0.61 9.06 -21.28
CA ASP A 192 -1.35 7.89 -21.78
C ASP A 192 -2.62 7.60 -20.95
N HIS A 193 -2.73 8.20 -19.76
CA HIS A 193 -3.92 8.16 -18.91
C HIS A 193 -4.60 9.53 -18.91
N ALA A 194 -5.93 9.55 -19.08
CA ALA A 194 -6.70 10.76 -19.29
C ALA A 194 -6.38 11.83 -18.21
N ALA A 195 -6.04 13.02 -18.69
CA ALA A 195 -5.59 14.15 -17.91
C ALA A 195 -6.67 14.64 -16.93
N GLY A 196 -6.53 14.24 -15.66
CA GLY A 196 -7.19 14.85 -14.51
C GLY A 196 -6.28 14.68 -13.31
N MET A 197 -5.48 15.70 -13.00
CA MET A 197 -4.62 15.68 -11.81
C MET A 197 -5.48 15.47 -10.55
N GLY A 198 -5.29 14.33 -9.88
CA GLY A 198 -5.52 14.15 -8.43
C GLY A 198 -6.94 14.36 -7.91
N SER A 199 -7.93 14.69 -8.74
CA SER A 199 -9.31 14.85 -8.32
C SER A 199 -10.04 13.52 -8.42
N TYR A 200 -10.57 13.04 -7.30
CA TYR A 200 -11.52 11.93 -7.30
C TYR A 200 -12.67 12.20 -8.26
N VAL A 201 -13.03 11.19 -9.06
CA VAL A 201 -14.21 11.25 -9.92
C VAL A 201 -15.36 10.57 -9.16
N ASP A 202 -16.32 11.35 -8.69
CA ASP A 202 -17.41 10.84 -7.85
C ASP A 202 -18.35 9.89 -8.63
N ASP A 203 -18.64 10.21 -9.89
CA ASP A 203 -19.54 9.45 -10.77
C ASP A 203 -18.79 8.36 -11.54
N GLN A 204 -18.52 7.26 -10.85
CA GLN A 204 -17.94 6.06 -11.43
C GLN A 204 -18.72 4.81 -10.99
N ASN A 205 -18.55 3.72 -11.76
CA ASN A 205 -19.09 2.43 -11.39
C ASN A 205 -18.60 2.01 -10.00
N ILE A 206 -19.51 1.82 -9.04
CA ILE A 206 -19.21 1.43 -7.65
C ILE A 206 -18.32 0.19 -7.55
N TYR A 207 -18.44 -0.75 -8.50
CA TYR A 207 -17.67 -2.00 -8.50
C TYR A 207 -16.22 -1.83 -8.96
N THR A 208 -15.82 -0.67 -9.48
CA THR A 208 -14.46 -0.41 -9.97
C THR A 208 -13.86 0.92 -9.51
N LYS A 209 -14.67 1.80 -8.92
CA LYS A 209 -14.20 3.12 -8.49
C LYS A 209 -13.33 3.01 -7.25
N ALA A 210 -12.31 3.86 -7.19
CA ALA A 210 -11.45 3.98 -6.03
C ALA A 210 -12.23 4.48 -4.79
N LEU A 211 -11.61 4.29 -3.62
CA LEU A 211 -12.12 4.81 -2.36
C LEU A 211 -11.57 6.21 -2.10
N LYS A 212 -12.47 7.21 -2.12
CA LYS A 212 -12.11 8.62 -1.85
C LYS A 212 -11.40 8.78 -0.51
N SER A 213 -11.86 8.09 0.53
CA SER A 213 -11.27 8.10 1.88
C SER A 213 -9.82 7.58 1.93
N GLN A 214 -9.39 6.82 0.93
CA GLN A 214 -8.04 6.26 0.84
C GLN A 214 -7.13 7.03 -0.12
N MET A 215 -7.60 8.12 -0.74
CA MET A 215 -6.80 8.91 -1.68
C MET A 215 -5.84 9.90 -1.02
N ASP A 216 -6.17 10.37 0.20
CA ASP A 216 -5.40 11.39 0.91
C ASP A 216 -4.14 10.82 1.60
N SER A 217 -4.15 9.52 1.92
CA SER A 217 -3.04 8.85 2.59
C SER A 217 -2.95 7.39 2.18
N ASN A 218 -1.73 6.94 1.86
CA ASN A 218 -1.42 5.53 1.64
C ASN A 218 -1.41 4.68 2.93
N PHE A 219 -1.49 5.29 4.11
CA PHE A 219 -1.35 4.58 5.38
C PHE A 219 -2.56 4.81 6.26
N GLU A 220 -3.37 3.76 6.42
CA GLU A 220 -4.52 3.72 7.32
C GLU A 220 -4.12 3.11 8.67
N VAL A 221 -3.26 2.09 8.64
CA VAL A 221 -2.74 1.42 9.83
C VAL A 221 -1.32 1.90 10.10
N ALA A 222 -1.10 2.47 11.28
CA ALA A 222 0.22 2.94 11.70
C ALA A 222 1.08 1.76 12.17
N ILE A 223 1.85 1.16 11.25
CA ILE A 223 2.80 0.10 11.58
C ILE A 223 4.21 0.67 11.65
N ASP A 224 4.83 0.55 12.82
CA ASP A 224 6.24 0.84 13.01
C ASP A 224 7.06 -0.37 12.51
N VAL A 225 7.55 -0.33 11.28
CA VAL A 225 8.39 -1.40 10.73
C VAL A 225 9.72 -1.44 11.50
N ASN A 226 9.88 -2.40 12.42
CA ASN A 226 11.11 -2.65 13.20
C ASN A 226 11.73 -1.41 13.85
N GLY A 227 10.90 -0.49 14.36
CA GLY A 227 11.37 0.72 15.05
C GLY A 227 11.94 1.80 14.12
N ALA A 228 11.71 1.70 12.80
CA ALA A 228 11.90 2.81 11.89
C ALA A 228 10.88 3.91 12.26
N LYS A 229 11.30 4.86 13.11
CA LYS A 229 10.51 6.08 13.35
C LYS A 229 10.26 6.73 11.99
N ASP A 230 8.99 6.92 11.65
CA ASP A 230 8.61 7.85 10.59
C ASP A 230 9.23 9.22 10.93
N GLY A 231 10.35 9.55 10.31
CA GLY A 231 10.86 10.91 10.34
C GLY A 231 9.79 11.84 9.77
N PRO A 232 9.73 13.12 10.21
CA PRO A 232 8.77 14.07 9.64
C PRO A 232 8.92 14.06 8.12
N GLY A 233 7.81 13.79 7.43
CA GLY A 233 7.79 13.60 5.98
C GLY A 233 8.62 14.67 5.30
N ALA A 234 9.64 14.24 4.54
CA ALA A 234 10.45 15.16 3.77
C ALA A 234 9.49 15.92 2.82
N PRO A 235 9.54 17.27 2.78
CA PRO A 235 8.77 18.00 1.79
C PRO A 235 9.18 17.53 0.38
N PRO A 236 8.25 17.58 -0.59
CA PRO A 236 8.54 17.13 -1.94
C PRO A 236 9.82 17.79 -2.44
N ALA A 237 10.77 16.97 -2.90
CA ALA A 237 12.00 17.46 -3.47
C ALA A 237 11.65 18.42 -4.62
N ALA A 238 12.14 19.66 -4.51
CA ALA A 238 11.96 20.65 -5.56
C ALA A 238 12.47 20.08 -6.90
N PRO A 239 11.79 20.35 -8.02
CA PRO A 239 12.23 19.86 -9.32
C PRO A 239 13.65 20.35 -9.59
N ILE A 240 14.55 19.39 -9.86
CA ILE A 240 15.91 19.69 -10.30
C ILE A 240 15.79 20.39 -11.65
N LEU A 241 16.02 21.70 -11.67
CA LEU A 241 16.16 22.44 -12.91
C LEU A 241 17.36 21.88 -13.68
N PRO A 242 17.25 21.66 -15.00
CA PRO A 242 18.38 21.23 -15.80
C PRO A 242 19.48 22.29 -15.72
N ILE A 243 20.67 21.84 -15.33
CA ILE A 243 21.89 22.65 -15.33
C ILE A 243 22.07 23.16 -16.76
N SER A 244 21.92 24.48 -16.95
CA SER A 244 22.24 25.12 -18.22
C SER A 244 23.70 24.85 -18.55
N SER A 245 23.93 24.35 -19.76
CA SER A 245 25.27 24.11 -20.30
C SER A 245 26.12 25.37 -20.17
N VAL A 246 27.25 25.23 -19.47
CA VAL A 246 28.29 26.26 -19.42
C VAL A 246 28.78 26.49 -20.85
N ALA A 247 28.65 27.72 -21.33
CA ALA A 247 29.15 28.12 -22.64
C ALA A 247 30.69 27.96 -22.70
N PRO A 248 31.28 27.62 -23.86
CA PRO A 248 32.71 27.45 -23.98
C PRO A 248 33.44 28.78 -23.73
N ILE A 249 34.49 28.71 -22.90
CA ILE A 249 35.41 29.81 -22.63
C ILE A 249 36.13 30.18 -23.95
N GLN A 250 35.96 31.42 -24.42
CA GLN A 250 36.75 31.97 -25.51
C GLN A 250 38.21 32.19 -25.06
N PRO A 251 39.21 31.87 -25.90
CA PRO A 251 40.60 32.18 -25.60
C PRO A 251 40.85 33.70 -25.68
N PRO A 252 41.80 34.24 -24.89
CA PRO A 252 42.05 35.68 -24.85
C PRO A 252 42.63 36.19 -26.17
N LEU A 253 42.13 37.36 -26.60
CA LEU A 253 42.60 38.14 -27.73
C LEU A 253 44.08 38.53 -27.56
N GLY A 254 44.87 38.31 -28.61
CA GLY A 254 46.31 38.56 -28.65
C GLY A 254 46.71 40.02 -28.42
N ALA A 255 47.88 40.19 -27.78
CA ALA A 255 48.54 41.48 -27.61
C ALA A 255 49.11 42.00 -28.95
N PRO A 256 49.17 43.32 -29.16
CA PRO A 256 49.73 43.91 -30.38
C PRO A 256 51.27 43.85 -30.36
N PRO A 257 51.93 43.93 -31.54
CA PRO A 257 53.38 43.80 -31.65
C PRO A 257 54.08 45.07 -31.15
N ILE A 258 55.17 44.90 -30.40
CA ILE A 258 56.09 45.97 -30.03
C ILE A 258 57.11 46.11 -31.17
N SER A 259 57.22 47.33 -31.71
CA SER A 259 58.27 47.73 -32.65
C SER A 259 59.55 48.14 -31.92
N THR A 260 60.65 48.02 -32.68
CA THR A 260 62.07 48.38 -32.47
C THR A 260 62.89 47.47 -31.56
#